data_AF-A0A376MMD9-F1
#
_entry.id   AF-A0A376MMD9-F1
#
_cell.length_a   1.000
_cell.length_b   1.000
_cell.length_c   1.000
_cell.angle_alpha   90.00
_cell.angle_beta   90.00
_cell.angle_gamma   90.00
#
_symmetry.space_group_name_H-M   'P 1'
#
loop_
_entity.id
_entity.type
_entity.pdbx_description
1 polymer ?
#
loop_
_entity_poly.entity_id
_entity_poly.type
_entity_poly.pdbx_seq_one_letter_code
_entity_poly.pdbx_strand_id
1 'polypeptide(L)' 'MNNNTTAPTYTLRGLQLIGWRDMQHALDYLFADGQLKQGTLVAINAEKMLTIEDNAEVRELINAGRI' A
#
# COMPACT_ATOMS: atom_id res chain seq x y z
N MET A 1 -3.16 20.24 11.51
CA MET A 1 -3.08 18.97 10.77
C MET A 1 -1.68 18.89 10.20
N ASN A 2 -0.88 17.96 10.69
CA ASN A 2 0.45 17.65 10.22
C ASN A 2 0.33 16.89 8.89
N ASN A 3 0.91 17.40 7.81
CA ASN A 3 0.88 16.79 6.45
C ASN A 3 1.62 15.44 6.35
N ASN A 4 1.87 14.76 7.48
CA ASN A 4 2.57 13.48 7.58
C ASN A 4 1.62 12.27 7.76
N THR A 5 0.31 12.50 7.91
CA THR A 5 -0.69 11.42 8.03
C THR A 5 -1.40 11.10 6.71
N THR A 6 -1.06 11.80 5.63
CA THR A 6 -1.61 11.57 4.29
C THR A 6 -0.54 10.96 3.38
N ALA A 7 -0.83 9.80 2.80
CA ALA A 7 0.05 9.15 1.85
C ALA A 7 -0.51 9.23 0.42
N PRO A 8 0.31 9.56 -0.58
CA PRO A 8 -0.11 9.56 -1.98
C PRO A 8 -0.52 8.16 -2.44
N THR A 9 -1.54 8.10 -3.30
CA THR A 9 -1.95 6.87 -3.98
C THR A 9 -1.48 6.92 -5.44
N TYR A 10 -0.90 5.83 -5.90
CA TYR A 10 -0.43 5.65 -7.27
C TYR A 10 -1.21 4.51 -7.91
N THR A 11 -1.48 4.63 -9.20
CA THR A 11 -1.96 3.49 -10.00
C THR A 11 -0.79 2.94 -10.79
N LEU A 12 -0.38 1.71 -10.50
CA LEU A 12 0.68 1.03 -11.24
C LEU A 12 0.12 -0.28 -11.81
N ARG A 13 0.14 -0.42 -13.14
CA ARG A 13 -0.43 -1.55 -13.90
C ARG A 13 -1.82 -2.01 -13.38
N GLY A 14 -2.69 -1.05 -13.07
CA GLY A 14 -4.06 -1.31 -12.61
C GLY A 14 -4.23 -1.56 -11.11
N LEU A 15 -3.16 -1.59 -10.32
CA LEU A 15 -3.22 -1.69 -8.86
C LEU A 15 -3.09 -0.31 -8.21
N GLN A 16 -3.92 -0.05 -7.19
CA GLN A 16 -3.77 1.12 -6.33
C GLN A 16 -2.75 0.81 -5.23
N LEU A 17 -1.69 1.60 -5.18
CA LEU A 17 -0.61 1.48 -4.21
C LEU A 17 -0.50 2.75 -3.39
N ILE A 18 -0.26 2.60 -2.09
CA ILE A 18 0.08 3.71 -1.21
C ILE A 18 1.61 3.81 -1.16
N GLY A 19 2.15 5.01 -1.38
CA GLY A 19 3.58 5.27 -1.31
C GLY A 19 3.98 6.09 -0.10
N TRP A 20 5.11 5.75 0.51
CA TRP A 20 5.73 6.54 1.58
C TRP A 20 7.05 7.14 1.11
N ARG A 21 7.43 8.25 1.75
CA ARG A 21 8.67 8.98 1.41
C ARG A 21 9.87 8.38 2.11
N ASP A 22 9.65 7.88 3.32
CA ASP A 22 10.60 7.21 4.18
C ASP A 22 9.84 6.34 5.20
N MET A 23 10.58 5.66 6.08
CA MET A 23 10.01 4.79 7.11
C MET A 23 9.19 5.57 8.16
N GLN A 24 9.60 6.79 8.52
CA GLN A 24 8.88 7.59 9.50
C GLN A 24 7.51 7.98 8.96
N HIS A 25 7.43 8.38 7.69
CA HIS A 25 6.16 8.65 7.02
C HIS A 25 5.25 7.42 6.99
N ALA A 26 5.80 6.22 6.81
CA ALA A 26 5.01 4.98 6.88
C ALA A 26 4.43 4.74 8.28
N LEU A 27 5.24 4.95 9.33
CA LEU A 27 4.79 4.82 10.72
C LEU A 27 3.74 5.87 11.08
N ASP A 28 3.96 7.13 10.72
CA ASP A 28 3.01 8.23 10.94
C ASP A 28 1.67 7.96 10.23
N TYR A 29 1.71 7.38 9.03
CA TYR A 29 0.51 7.01 8.28
C TYR A 29 -0.24 5.82 8.90
N LEU A 30 0.49 4.77 9.31
CA LEU A 30 -0.10 3.56 9.89
C LEU A 30 -0.62 3.80 11.31
N PHE A 31 0.04 4.66 12.07
CA PHE A 31 -0.28 5.00 13.45
C PHE A 31 -0.63 6.50 13.57
N ALA A 32 -1.75 6.87 12.94
CA ALA A 32 -2.27 8.22 13.01
C ALA A 32 -3.16 8.41 14.26
N ASP A 33 -3.05 9.58 14.89
CA ASP A 33 -3.91 9.98 16.02
C ASP A 33 -3.92 8.99 17.20
N GLY A 34 -2.81 8.29 17.42
CA GLY A 34 -2.67 7.30 18.49
C GLY A 34 -3.39 5.97 18.23
N GLN A 35 -3.92 5.77 17.01
CA GLN A 35 -4.59 4.54 16.61
C GLN A 35 -3.89 3.88 15.43
N LEU A 36 -3.67 2.58 15.55
CA LEU A 36 -3.16 1.77 14.45
C LEU A 36 -4.30 1.50 13.45
N LYS A 37 -4.08 1.85 12.18
CA LYS A 37 -4.97 1.47 11.09
C LYS A 37 -5.13 -0.06 11.07
N GLN A 38 -6.37 -0.51 10.95
CA GLN A 38 -6.71 -1.94 11.01
C GLN A 38 -6.70 -2.58 9.62
N GLY A 39 -6.27 -3.84 9.59
CA GLY A 39 -6.34 -4.83 8.50
C GLY A 39 -4.98 -5.15 7.85
N THR A 40 -4.93 -5.51 6.56
CA THR A 40 -3.78 -6.22 5.99
C THR A 40 -2.84 -5.31 5.21
N LEU A 41 -1.59 -5.19 5.69
CA LEU A 41 -0.52 -4.53 4.94
C LEU A 41 0.12 -5.52 3.96
N VAL A 42 -0.09 -5.32 2.66
CA VAL A 42 0.54 -6.13 1.61
C VAL A 42 1.67 -5.35 0.98
N ALA A 43 2.92 -5.79 1.19
CA ALA A 43 4.08 -5.22 0.51
C ALA A 43 4.22 -5.82 -0.90
N ILE A 44 4.10 -5.00 -1.93
CA ILE A 44 4.36 -5.41 -3.32
C ILE A 44 5.82 -5.11 -3.66
N ASN A 45 6.61 -6.17 -3.81
CA ASN A 45 7.97 -6.07 -4.34
C ASN A 45 7.92 -5.72 -5.85
N ALA A 46 8.87 -4.91 -6.32
CA ALA A 46 9.01 -4.52 -7.73
C ALA A 46 9.03 -5.71 -8.69
N GLU A 47 9.63 -6.84 -8.31
CA GLU A 47 9.62 -8.05 -9.15
C GLU A 47 8.20 -8.64 -9.33
N LYS A 48 7.36 -8.59 -8.29
CA LYS A 48 5.94 -8.99 -8.36
C LYS A 48 5.14 -8.04 -9.25
N MET A 49 5.52 -6.76 -9.25
CA MET A 49 4.92 -5.76 -10.13
C MET A 49 5.22 -6.03 -11.61
N LEU A 50 6.40 -6.57 -11.92
CA LEU A 50 6.80 -6.91 -13.28
C LEU A 50 6.08 -8.16 -13.81
N THR A 51 5.64 -9.07 -12.93
CA THR A 51 4.97 -10.33 -13.30
C THR A 51 3.44 -10.29 -13.22
N ILE A 52 2.85 -9.19 -12.73
CA ILE A 52 1.40 -9.03 -12.55
C ILE A 52 0.58 -9.12 -13.85
N GLU A 53 1.19 -8.90 -15.01
CA GLU A 53 0.51 -9.05 -16.30
C GLU A 53 0.25 -10.52 -16.68
N ASP A 54 0.86 -11.48 -15.97
CA ASP A 54 0.87 -12.90 -16.38
C ASP A 54 0.13 -13.84 -15.40
N ASN A 55 -0.32 -13.36 -14.22
CA ASN A 55 -0.88 -14.26 -13.20
C ASN A 55 -2.16 -13.72 -12.52
N ALA A 56 -3.29 -14.38 -12.79
CA ALA A 56 -4.61 -14.03 -12.29
C ALA A 56 -4.77 -14.24 -10.76
N GLU A 57 -4.15 -15.26 -10.17
CA GLU A 57 -4.23 -15.52 -8.72
C GLU A 57 -3.56 -14.41 -7.89
N VAL A 58 -2.47 -13.83 -8.40
CA VAL A 58 -1.79 -12.70 -7.75
C VAL A 58 -2.67 -11.46 -7.72
N ARG A 59 -3.46 -11.20 -8.78
CA ARG A 59 -4.42 -10.08 -8.80
C ARG A 59 -5.51 -10.25 -7.76
N GLU A 60 -6.05 -11.47 -7.62
CA GLU A 60 -7.12 -11.75 -6.65
C GLU A 60 -6.66 -11.57 -5.20
N LEU A 61 -5.45 -12.04 -4.85
CA LEU A 61 -4.88 -11.85 -3.51
C LEU A 61 -4.67 -10.37 -3.16
N ILE A 62 -4.29 -9.54 -4.14
CA ILE A 62 -4.09 -8.11 -3.93
C ILE A 62 -5.42 -7.37 -3.77
N ASN A 63 -6.44 -7.75 -4.56
CA ASN A 63 -7.78 -7.18 -4.45
C ASN A 63 -8.46 -7.52 -3.11
N ALA A 64 -8.20 -8.71 -2.56
CA ALA A 64 -8.77 -9.16 -1.29
C ALA A 64 -8.17 -8.46 -0.06
N GLY A 65 -6.98 -7.88 -0.16
CA GLY A 65 -6.24 -7.27 0.96
C GLY A 65 -6.53 -5.79 1.22
N ARG A 66 -7.71 -5.26 0.84
CA ARG A 66 -8.01 -3.83 0.94
C ARG A 66 -8.65 -3.45 2.27
N ILE A 67 -8.07 -2.46 2.93
CA ILE A 67 -8.61 -1.68 4.06
C ILE A 67 -9.01 -0.29 3.61
#